data_AF-A0A3D4YYH8-F1
#
_entry.id   AF-A0A3D4YYH8-F1
#
_cell.length_a   1.000
_cell.length_b   1.000
_cell.length_c   1.000
_cell.angle_alpha   90.00
_cell.angle_beta   90.00
_cell.angle_gamma   90.00
#
_symmetry.space_group_name_H-M   'P 1'
#
loop_
_entity.id
_entity.type
_entity.pdbx_description
1 polymer ?
#
loop_
_entity_poly.entity_id
_entity_poly.type
_entity_poly.pdbx_seq_one_letter_code
_entity_poly.pdbx_strand_id
1 'polypeptide(L)'
;MTALRSWLRRLSPLLLLPAMLAATPACSRLAPLEFHSLVEQQAFVTEINPPDRSALSDPVEWTLHFSERLDLSRLHSDAIVLLADLADPKILEKSDDFLDELDDGQLATLPLQLILESDEQTLTLFPEGDLDPGVYYLVVTPRLRSANQVPFNQKPGEYPANFIAVFSYGDVVLPDPEAEPGSAPGAPNFGAKPESLVLNEFLYDGKVSETDGEAFVELYGTPGGDISLYQVLLINGADGQETDRITLPPGAVLPEDGIFVIADLRTNSTTVSQVPNHDFLDQFDPQNGPDGVQLVDRDGQLVDSLVYGEGAVSTAANGFALGEGLPAADVAGGHSLSRSAGADSQNNAEDFIDLAAPSPGIL
;
A
#
# COMPACT_ATOMS: atom_id res chain seq x y z
N MET A 1 -33.38 83.03 46.27
CA MET A 1 -32.41 83.94 45.62
C MET A 1 -31.96 83.29 44.33
N THR A 2 -32.06 84.02 43.21
CA THR A 2 -31.31 83.81 41.94
C THR A 2 -31.43 82.43 41.28
N ALA A 3 -32.24 82.28 40.22
CA ALA A 3 -31.89 82.48 38.79
C ALA A 3 -31.64 81.11 38.09
N LEU A 4 -32.02 80.81 36.84
CA LEU A 4 -32.73 81.48 35.76
C LEU A 4 -33.02 80.43 34.63
N ARG A 5 -33.96 80.74 33.72
CA ARG A 5 -34.11 80.26 32.29
C ARG A 5 -34.81 78.90 32.08
N SER A 6 -36.02 78.76 31.50
CA SER A 6 -36.74 79.48 30.41
C SER A 6 -35.97 79.37 29.07
N TRP A 7 -36.50 79.01 27.89
CA TRP A 7 -37.85 78.93 27.33
C TRP A 7 -37.83 78.15 25.99
N LEU A 8 -39.02 77.98 25.42
CA LEU A 8 -39.46 77.19 24.28
C LEU A 8 -38.89 77.48 22.86
N ARG A 9 -39.03 76.44 22.03
CA ARG A 9 -39.45 76.40 20.60
C ARG A 9 -38.50 76.96 19.53
N ARG A 10 -38.06 76.05 18.65
CA ARG A 10 -38.21 76.13 17.18
C ARG A 10 -38.13 74.72 16.60
N LEU A 11 -39.25 74.20 16.11
CA LEU A 11 -39.33 73.02 15.24
C LEU A 11 -39.42 73.52 13.80
N SER A 12 -38.58 73.01 12.92
CA SER A 12 -38.76 73.05 11.46
C SER A 12 -38.21 71.73 10.89
N PRO A 13 -38.87 71.18 9.86
CA PRO A 13 -38.70 69.79 9.47
C PRO A 13 -37.49 69.63 8.55
N LEU A 14 -36.65 68.63 8.80
CA LEU A 14 -35.63 68.20 7.85
C LEU A 14 -36.05 66.87 7.22
N LEU A 15 -35.91 66.83 5.90
CA LEU A 15 -36.27 65.77 4.97
C LEU A 15 -35.86 64.36 5.42
N LEU A 16 -36.78 63.40 5.19
CA LEU A 16 -36.47 61.98 5.09
C LEU A 16 -35.58 61.73 3.86
N LEU A 17 -34.42 61.11 4.08
CA LEU A 17 -33.73 60.28 3.09
C LEU A 17 -33.88 58.80 3.52
N PRO A 18 -34.21 57.88 2.60
CA PRO A 18 -34.34 56.47 2.93
C PRO A 18 -32.96 55.83 3.08
N ALA A 19 -32.72 55.20 4.23
CA ALA A 19 -31.58 54.34 4.44
C ALA A 19 -31.80 53.03 3.65
N MET A 20 -30.97 52.79 2.64
CA MET A 20 -30.85 51.49 1.99
C MET A 20 -30.33 50.48 3.01
N LEU A 21 -31.20 49.51 3.34
CA LEU A 21 -30.87 48.34 4.15
C LEU A 21 -30.08 47.37 3.25
N ALA A 22 -28.78 47.25 3.47
CA ALA A 22 -27.97 46.21 2.85
C ALA A 22 -28.30 44.87 3.53
N ALA A 23 -29.07 44.02 2.86
CA ALA A 23 -29.27 42.63 3.25
C ALA A 23 -28.03 41.82 2.82
N THR A 24 -27.22 41.40 3.78
CA THR A 24 -26.21 40.36 3.54
C THR A 24 -26.92 39.00 3.55
N PRO A 25 -26.72 38.14 2.53
CA PRO A 25 -27.20 36.77 2.61
C PRO A 25 -26.29 36.03 3.58
N ALA A 26 -26.79 35.78 4.80
CA ALA A 26 -26.21 34.79 5.68
C ALA A 26 -26.51 33.40 5.08
N CYS A 27 -25.66 32.99 4.14
CA CYS A 27 -25.58 31.62 3.69
C CYS A 27 -24.86 30.85 4.80
N SER A 28 -25.61 30.41 5.82
CA SER A 28 -25.13 29.42 6.76
C SER A 28 -24.88 28.13 5.98
N ARG A 29 -23.62 27.91 5.60
CA ARG A 29 -23.13 26.62 5.12
C ARG A 29 -23.48 25.60 6.19
N LEU A 30 -24.43 24.72 5.89
CA LEU A 30 -24.48 23.42 6.54
C LEU A 30 -23.10 22.80 6.29
N ALA A 31 -22.38 22.46 7.36
CA ALA A 31 -21.17 21.67 7.22
C ALA A 31 -21.53 20.41 6.42
N PRO A 32 -20.75 20.03 5.40
CA PRO A 32 -20.98 18.76 4.74
C PRO A 32 -20.93 17.65 5.80
N LEU A 33 -21.91 16.76 5.78
CA LEU A 33 -21.82 15.50 6.49
C LEU A 33 -20.66 14.75 5.85
N GLU A 34 -19.51 14.70 6.53
CA GLU A 34 -18.37 13.90 6.09
C GLU A 34 -18.73 12.42 6.28
N PHE A 35 -19.21 11.79 5.21
CA PHE A 35 -19.30 10.34 5.13
C PHE A 35 -17.89 9.80 4.91
N HIS A 36 -17.18 9.56 6.01
CA HIS A 36 -15.95 8.79 5.97
C HIS A 36 -16.31 7.36 5.55
N SER A 37 -15.54 6.79 4.63
CA SER A 37 -15.76 5.42 4.21
C SER A 37 -15.58 4.49 5.42
N LEU A 38 -16.35 3.41 5.50
CA LEU A 38 -16.13 2.39 6.55
C LEU A 38 -14.74 1.75 6.42
N VAL A 39 -14.17 1.75 5.21
CA VAL A 39 -12.82 1.25 4.92
C VAL A 39 -11.75 2.12 5.60
N GLU A 40 -11.88 3.45 5.52
CA GLU A 40 -10.94 4.40 6.15
C GLU A 40 -10.99 4.33 7.68
N GLN A 41 -12.08 3.77 8.24
CA GLN A 41 -12.28 3.62 9.69
C GLN A 41 -11.87 2.23 10.21
N GLN A 42 -11.39 1.33 9.34
CA GLN A 42 -10.86 0.04 9.75
C GLN A 42 -9.48 0.22 10.38
N ALA A 43 -9.36 -0.16 11.65
CA ALA A 43 -8.06 -0.21 12.29
C ALA A 43 -7.21 -1.32 11.65
N PHE A 44 -5.93 -1.02 11.44
CA PHE A 44 -4.88 -1.98 11.12
C PHE A 44 -3.63 -1.66 11.94
N VAL A 45 -2.75 -2.64 12.14
CA VAL A 45 -1.48 -2.42 12.84
C VAL A 45 -0.51 -1.75 11.87
N THR A 46 0.03 -0.60 12.25
CA THR A 46 1.04 0.14 11.48
C THR A 46 2.45 -0.21 11.91
N GLU A 47 2.64 -0.58 13.18
CA GLU A 47 3.94 -0.89 13.75
C GLU A 47 3.79 -1.81 14.97
N ILE A 48 4.78 -2.68 15.17
CA ILE A 48 4.95 -3.49 16.39
C ILE A 48 6.39 -3.38 16.89
N ASN A 49 6.55 -3.27 18.21
CA ASN A 49 7.84 -3.32 18.89
C ASN A 49 7.78 -4.33 20.05
N PRO A 50 8.72 -5.29 20.18
CA PRO A 50 9.80 -5.54 19.24
C PRO A 50 9.27 -5.95 17.85
N PRO A 51 10.01 -5.68 16.77
CA PRO A 51 9.57 -6.00 15.41
C PRO A 51 9.23 -7.49 15.25
N ASP A 52 8.34 -7.80 14.31
CA ASP A 52 8.07 -9.18 13.93
C ASP A 52 9.37 -9.97 13.69
N ARG A 53 9.35 -11.25 14.07
CA ARG A 53 10.48 -12.19 14.08
C ARG A 53 11.60 -11.90 15.07
N SER A 54 11.39 -10.99 16.03
CA SER A 54 12.40 -10.73 17.07
C SER A 54 12.52 -11.87 18.08
N ALA A 55 13.71 -11.97 18.68
CA ALA A 55 13.91 -12.71 19.92
C ALA A 55 13.49 -11.83 21.10
N LEU A 56 12.59 -12.35 21.93
CA LEU A 56 12.05 -11.69 23.11
C LEU A 56 13.05 -11.79 24.26
N SER A 57 13.11 -10.72 25.05
CA SER A 57 13.92 -10.64 26.27
C SER A 57 13.05 -10.23 27.44
N ASP A 58 13.42 -10.64 28.66
CA ASP A 58 12.68 -10.22 29.85
C ASP A 58 12.93 -8.74 30.21
N PRO A 59 11.89 -8.00 30.63
CA PRO A 59 10.49 -8.41 30.64
C PRO A 59 9.91 -8.47 29.22
N VAL A 60 9.13 -9.51 28.93
CA VAL A 60 8.46 -9.66 27.64
C VAL A 60 7.33 -8.63 27.53
N GLU A 61 7.43 -7.77 26.52
CA GLU A 61 6.50 -6.69 26.25
C GLU A 61 6.37 -6.52 24.74
N TRP A 62 5.14 -6.24 24.28
CA TRP A 62 4.89 -5.75 22.93
C TRP A 62 4.16 -4.42 22.97
N THR A 63 4.50 -3.52 22.06
CA THR A 63 3.80 -2.27 21.79
C THR A 63 3.31 -2.33 20.36
N LEU A 64 2.00 -2.16 20.16
CA LEU A 64 1.37 -2.10 18.84
C LEU A 64 0.83 -0.70 18.61
N HIS A 65 1.09 -0.14 17.44
CA HIS A 65 0.49 1.10 16.97
C HIS A 65 -0.58 0.80 15.91
N PHE A 66 -1.73 1.44 16.05
CA PHE A 66 -2.88 1.26 15.17
C PHE A 66 -3.17 2.52 14.37
N SER A 67 -3.61 2.33 13.12
CA SER A 67 -4.04 3.41 12.23
C SER A 67 -5.21 4.23 12.78
N GLU A 68 -6.07 3.58 13.58
CA GLU A 68 -7.29 4.15 14.15
C GLU A 68 -7.34 3.93 15.66
N ARG A 69 -8.12 4.77 16.34
CA ARG A 69 -8.35 4.61 17.79
C ARG A 69 -9.12 3.33 18.07
N LEU A 70 -8.82 2.68 19.19
CA LEU A 70 -9.43 1.43 19.62
C LEU A 70 -10.52 1.65 20.68
N ASP A 71 -11.49 0.73 20.71
CA ASP A 71 -12.43 0.60 21.83
C ASP A 71 -12.26 -0.75 22.53
N LEU A 72 -11.58 -0.74 23.68
CA LEU A 72 -11.42 -1.95 24.51
C LEU A 72 -12.58 -2.18 25.49
N SER A 73 -13.58 -1.30 25.56
CA SER A 73 -14.73 -1.50 26.48
C SER A 73 -15.57 -2.72 26.12
N ARG A 74 -15.46 -3.18 24.87
CA ARG A 74 -16.08 -4.40 24.32
C ARG A 74 -15.04 -5.35 23.76
N LEU A 75 -13.86 -5.41 24.38
CA LEU A 75 -12.82 -6.32 23.95
C LEU A 75 -13.30 -7.76 24.09
N HIS A 76 -13.38 -8.44 22.96
CA HIS A 76 -13.54 -9.88 22.92
C HIS A 76 -12.24 -10.54 23.40
N SER A 77 -12.33 -11.62 24.17
CA SER A 77 -11.15 -12.30 24.74
C SER A 77 -10.19 -12.87 23.69
N ASP A 78 -10.64 -12.92 22.45
CA ASP A 78 -9.96 -13.44 21.28
C ASP A 78 -9.78 -12.38 20.17
N ALA A 79 -9.97 -11.11 20.51
CA ALA A 79 -9.62 -9.99 19.64
C ALA A 79 -8.09 -9.86 19.46
N ILE A 80 -7.33 -10.23 20.49
CA ILE A 80 -5.87 -10.28 20.48
C ILE A 80 -5.46 -11.54 21.23
N VAL A 81 -4.69 -12.40 20.59
CA VAL A 81 -4.28 -13.69 21.16
C VAL A 81 -2.80 -13.92 21.03
N LEU A 82 -2.22 -14.50 22.07
CA LEU A 82 -0.87 -15.06 22.06
C LEU A 82 -0.99 -16.59 21.98
N LEU A 83 -0.37 -17.19 20.98
CA LEU A 83 -0.32 -18.64 20.79
C LEU A 83 1.12 -19.12 20.97
N ALA A 84 1.29 -20.36 21.44
CA ALA A 84 2.60 -20.99 21.57
C ALA A 84 2.65 -22.28 20.73
N ASP A 85 3.79 -22.52 20.09
CA ASP A 85 4.14 -23.79 19.43
C ASP A 85 3.05 -24.34 18.49
N LEU A 86 2.46 -23.45 17.69
CA LEU A 86 1.41 -23.80 16.74
C LEU A 86 1.90 -24.81 15.70
N ALA A 87 1.17 -25.92 15.55
CA ALA A 87 1.59 -27.04 14.69
C ALA A 87 1.54 -26.73 13.20
N ASP A 88 0.53 -25.97 12.75
CA ASP A 88 0.41 -25.46 11.38
C ASP A 88 0.15 -23.96 11.40
N PRO A 89 1.17 -23.11 11.27
CA PRO A 89 1.00 -21.66 11.27
C PRO A 89 0.19 -21.12 10.11
N LYS A 90 -0.03 -21.89 9.03
CA LYS A 90 -0.81 -21.42 7.87
C LYS A 90 -2.28 -21.19 8.18
N ILE A 91 -2.80 -21.79 9.25
CA ILE A 91 -4.16 -21.53 9.72
C ILE A 91 -4.39 -20.04 9.98
N LEU A 92 -3.36 -19.33 10.44
CA LEU A 92 -3.45 -17.91 10.82
C LEU A 92 -3.75 -16.99 9.62
N GLU A 93 -3.36 -17.38 8.40
CA GLU A 93 -3.54 -16.59 7.17
C GLU A 93 -5.01 -16.53 6.72
N LYS A 94 -5.82 -17.51 7.11
CA LYS A 94 -7.24 -17.58 6.77
C LYS A 94 -8.09 -17.22 7.98
N SER A 95 -8.52 -15.97 8.05
CA SER A 95 -9.18 -15.44 9.25
C SER A 95 -10.39 -16.24 9.72
N ASP A 96 -11.22 -16.76 8.81
CA ASP A 96 -12.41 -17.52 9.23
C ASP A 96 -12.06 -18.90 9.79
N ASP A 97 -11.22 -19.66 9.08
CA ASP A 97 -10.76 -20.99 9.51
C ASP A 97 -10.06 -20.88 10.88
N PHE A 98 -9.24 -19.83 11.08
CA PHE A 98 -8.59 -19.54 12.35
C PHE A 98 -9.57 -19.23 13.48
N LEU A 99 -10.55 -18.36 13.23
CA LEU A 99 -11.53 -17.98 14.24
C LEU A 99 -12.44 -19.15 14.63
N ASP A 100 -12.75 -20.06 13.70
CA ASP A 100 -13.50 -21.28 13.96
C ASP A 100 -12.70 -22.23 14.89
N GLU A 101 -11.40 -22.46 14.62
CA GLU A 101 -10.55 -23.28 15.51
C GLU A 101 -10.36 -22.67 16.90
N LEU A 102 -10.33 -21.33 16.98
CA LEU A 102 -10.23 -20.59 18.23
C LEU A 102 -11.51 -20.71 19.07
N ASP A 103 -12.68 -20.58 18.44
CA ASP A 103 -13.99 -20.75 19.08
C ASP A 103 -14.22 -22.18 19.57
N ASP A 104 -13.76 -23.17 18.79
CA ASP A 104 -13.82 -24.58 19.15
C ASP A 104 -12.81 -24.96 20.26
N GLY A 105 -11.93 -24.03 20.65
CA GLY A 105 -10.89 -24.25 21.67
C GLY A 105 -9.81 -25.24 21.23
N GLN A 106 -9.58 -25.35 19.93
CA GLN A 106 -8.55 -26.24 19.37
C GLN A 106 -7.14 -25.62 19.45
N LEU A 107 -7.07 -24.31 19.63
CA LEU A 107 -5.83 -23.55 19.76
C LEU A 107 -5.51 -23.21 21.22
N ALA A 108 -4.28 -23.49 21.65
CA ALA A 108 -3.82 -23.14 22.98
C ALA A 108 -3.39 -21.67 23.03
N THR A 109 -4.19 -20.83 23.68
CA THR A 109 -3.88 -19.41 23.90
C THR A 109 -3.25 -19.18 25.26
N LEU A 110 -2.39 -18.16 25.33
CA LEU A 110 -1.82 -17.65 26.57
C LEU A 110 -2.46 -16.31 26.94
N PRO A 111 -2.75 -16.09 28.23
CA PRO A 111 -3.36 -14.87 28.70
C PRO A 111 -2.42 -13.66 28.56
N LEU A 112 -2.97 -12.56 28.06
CA LEU A 112 -2.31 -11.27 27.91
C LEU A 112 -2.97 -10.22 28.82
N GLN A 113 -2.15 -9.41 29.46
CA GLN A 113 -2.54 -8.10 29.99
C GLN A 113 -2.38 -7.04 28.91
N LEU A 114 -3.38 -6.17 28.79
CA LEU A 114 -3.43 -5.12 27.79
C LEU A 114 -3.54 -3.76 28.46
N ILE A 115 -2.70 -2.81 28.05
CA ILE A 115 -2.72 -1.42 28.49
C ILE A 115 -2.89 -0.56 27.24
N LEU A 116 -4.07 0.05 27.09
CA LEU A 116 -4.30 1.07 26.07
C LEU A 116 -3.74 2.39 26.57
N GLU A 117 -2.82 2.97 25.79
CA GLU A 117 -2.24 4.26 26.10
C GLU A 117 -3.24 5.40 25.89
N SER A 118 -2.90 6.58 26.40
CA SER A 118 -3.81 7.75 26.38
C SER A 118 -4.15 8.28 24.98
N ASP A 119 -3.41 7.88 23.95
CA ASP A 119 -3.70 8.22 22.55
C ASP A 119 -4.80 7.34 21.94
N GLU A 120 -5.19 6.26 22.63
CA GLU A 120 -6.15 5.24 22.18
C GLU A 120 -5.72 4.50 20.90
N GLN A 121 -4.48 4.68 20.44
CA GLN A 121 -3.92 4.07 19.22
C GLN A 121 -2.71 3.19 19.52
N THR A 122 -2.13 3.33 20.71
CA THR A 122 -0.99 2.52 21.15
C THR A 122 -1.47 1.54 22.21
N LEU A 123 -1.16 0.26 21.99
CA LEU A 123 -1.54 -0.83 22.87
C LEU A 123 -0.30 -1.59 23.32
N THR A 124 -0.09 -1.61 24.63
CA THR A 124 1.01 -2.35 25.25
C THR A 124 0.50 -3.67 25.81
N LEU A 125 1.20 -4.77 25.52
CA LEU A 125 0.81 -6.14 25.85
C LEU A 125 1.89 -6.81 26.69
N PHE A 126 1.46 -7.54 27.72
CA PHE A 126 2.33 -8.35 28.57
C PHE A 126 1.74 -9.75 28.72
N PRO A 127 2.55 -10.82 28.73
CA PRO A 127 2.05 -12.12 29.15
C PRO A 127 1.71 -12.09 30.65
N GLU A 128 0.60 -12.71 31.06
CA GLU A 128 0.22 -12.77 32.48
C GLU A 128 1.11 -13.70 33.33
N GLY A 129 1.94 -14.52 32.69
CA GLY A 129 2.87 -15.43 33.33
C GLY A 129 4.19 -15.54 32.56
N ASP A 130 5.14 -16.26 33.14
CA ASP A 130 6.41 -16.54 32.49
C ASP A 130 6.19 -17.36 31.21
N LEU A 131 6.95 -17.03 30.17
CA LEU A 131 6.97 -17.80 28.94
C LEU A 131 7.95 -18.97 29.08
N ASP A 132 7.62 -20.10 28.47
CA ASP A 132 8.57 -21.19 28.27
C ASP A 132 9.42 -20.90 27.01
N PRO A 133 10.65 -21.40 26.89
CA PRO A 133 11.39 -21.26 25.64
C PRO A 133 10.63 -21.89 24.47
N GLY A 134 10.32 -21.11 23.43
CA GLY A 134 9.44 -21.56 22.35
C GLY A 134 9.19 -20.51 21.27
N VAL A 135 8.30 -20.85 20.35
CA VAL A 135 7.82 -19.96 19.29
C VAL A 135 6.45 -19.43 19.64
N TYR A 136 6.28 -18.12 19.54
CA TYR A 136 5.08 -17.40 19.94
C TYR A 136 4.48 -16.65 18.76
N TYR A 137 3.16 -16.69 18.61
CA TYR A 137 2.42 -15.96 17.59
C TYR A 137 1.49 -14.96 18.28
N LEU A 138 1.71 -13.68 18.01
CA LEU A 138 0.79 -12.64 18.41
C LEU A 138 -0.13 -12.34 17.23
N VAL A 139 -1.43 -12.47 17.46
CA VAL A 139 -2.45 -12.30 16.41
C VAL A 139 -3.47 -11.26 16.84
N VAL A 140 -3.72 -10.26 15.99
CA VAL A 140 -4.86 -9.35 16.13
C VAL A 140 -5.91 -9.76 15.12
N THR A 141 -7.13 -10.03 15.60
CA THR A 141 -8.20 -10.60 14.79
C THR A 141 -9.23 -9.54 14.39
N PRO A 142 -10.05 -9.80 13.37
CA PRO A 142 -11.20 -8.96 13.04
C PRO A 142 -12.25 -8.79 14.16
N ARG A 143 -12.10 -9.48 15.30
CA ARG A 143 -12.95 -9.25 16.49
C ARG A 143 -12.55 -7.99 17.27
N LEU A 144 -11.35 -7.47 17.06
CA LEU A 144 -10.97 -6.14 17.56
C LEU A 144 -11.80 -5.05 16.84
N ARG A 145 -12.17 -3.99 17.55
CA ARG A 145 -12.95 -2.88 16.99
C ARG A 145 -12.26 -1.55 17.22
N SER A 146 -12.36 -0.67 16.22
CA SER A 146 -12.03 0.74 16.37
C SER A 146 -13.03 1.45 17.30
N ALA A 147 -12.72 2.67 17.72
CA ALA A 147 -13.59 3.54 18.49
C ALA A 147 -14.95 3.75 17.80
N ASN A 148 -14.96 3.76 16.47
CA ASN A 148 -16.15 3.86 15.63
C ASN A 148 -16.88 2.50 15.44
N GLN A 149 -16.49 1.47 16.19
CA GLN A 149 -17.05 0.11 16.17
C GLN A 149 -16.83 -0.66 14.88
N VAL A 150 -15.91 -0.21 14.03
CA VAL A 150 -15.57 -0.90 12.78
C VAL A 150 -14.60 -2.05 13.09
N PRO A 151 -14.84 -3.27 12.55
CA PRO A 151 -13.93 -4.40 12.72
C PRO A 151 -12.53 -4.08 12.20
N PHE A 152 -11.52 -4.53 12.94
CA PHE A 152 -10.14 -4.57 12.51
C PHE A 152 -10.00 -5.33 11.18
N ASN A 153 -9.11 -4.86 10.31
CA ASN A 153 -8.68 -5.61 9.15
C ASN A 153 -7.28 -5.16 8.76
N GLN A 154 -6.29 -6.06 8.77
CA GLN A 154 -4.92 -5.72 8.37
C GLN A 154 -4.82 -5.28 6.90
N LYS A 155 -5.82 -5.65 6.07
CA LYS A 155 -5.98 -5.17 4.69
C LYS A 155 -7.33 -4.44 4.54
N PRO A 156 -7.41 -3.15 4.92
CA PRO A 156 -8.66 -2.39 4.83
C PRO A 156 -9.32 -2.49 3.46
N GLY A 157 -10.63 -2.72 3.43
CA GLY A 157 -11.41 -2.84 2.19
C GLY A 157 -11.38 -4.23 1.52
N GLU A 158 -10.51 -5.14 1.96
CA GLU A 158 -10.45 -6.52 1.48
C GLU A 158 -11.20 -7.50 2.40
N TYR A 159 -11.11 -8.79 2.09
CA TYR A 159 -11.56 -9.86 2.98
C TYR A 159 -10.89 -9.73 4.36
N PRO A 160 -11.58 -10.07 5.47
CA PRO A 160 -11.00 -9.97 6.81
C PRO A 160 -9.64 -10.66 6.92
N ALA A 161 -8.61 -9.87 7.26
CA ALA A 161 -7.25 -10.33 7.43
C ALA A 161 -6.77 -10.06 8.87
N ASN A 162 -6.18 -11.09 9.47
CA ASN A 162 -5.48 -10.98 10.74
C ASN A 162 -4.19 -10.17 10.57
N PHE A 163 -3.76 -9.49 11.63
CA PHE A 163 -2.33 -9.19 11.80
C PHE A 163 -1.66 -10.35 12.51
N ILE A 164 -0.49 -10.76 12.04
CA ILE A 164 0.25 -11.90 12.58
C ILE A 164 1.69 -11.44 12.76
N ALA A 165 2.22 -11.61 13.97
CA ALA A 165 3.63 -11.46 14.27
C ALA A 165 4.13 -12.70 15.03
N VAL A 166 5.37 -13.10 14.77
CA VAL A 166 6.00 -14.33 15.27
C VAL A 166 7.24 -13.96 16.06
N PHE A 167 7.47 -14.62 17.19
CA PHE A 167 8.56 -14.31 18.10
C PHE A 167 9.20 -15.56 18.67
N SER A 168 10.50 -15.50 18.95
CA SER A 168 11.18 -16.55 19.72
C SER A 168 11.39 -16.08 21.15
N TYR A 169 11.31 -16.98 22.10
CA TYR A 169 11.72 -16.72 23.48
C TYR A 169 12.69 -17.82 23.95
N GLY A 170 13.73 -17.41 24.68
CA GLY A 170 14.86 -18.28 25.03
C GLY A 170 15.80 -18.57 23.86
N ASP A 171 16.63 -19.62 23.98
CA ASP A 171 17.58 -20.06 22.94
C ASP A 171 16.87 -20.85 21.81
N VAL A 172 15.77 -20.29 21.28
CA VAL A 172 14.97 -20.88 20.21
C VAL A 172 15.16 -20.05 18.94
N VAL A 173 15.45 -20.72 17.83
CA VAL A 173 15.53 -20.08 16.51
C VAL A 173 14.18 -20.20 15.84
N LEU A 174 13.59 -19.08 15.42
CA LEU A 174 12.34 -19.11 14.67
C LEU A 174 12.51 -19.92 13.38
N PRO A 175 11.53 -20.78 13.01
CA PRO A 175 11.53 -21.41 11.72
C PRO A 175 11.48 -20.31 10.63
N ASP A 176 12.40 -20.40 9.69
CA ASP A 176 12.38 -19.60 8.48
C ASP A 176 11.19 -20.05 7.62
N PRO A 177 10.24 -19.17 7.26
CA PRO A 177 9.08 -19.52 6.45
C PRO A 177 9.46 -20.05 5.05
N GLU A 178 10.72 -19.90 4.64
CA GLU A 178 11.25 -20.37 3.36
C GLU A 178 12.35 -21.45 3.45
N ALA A 179 12.72 -21.95 4.65
CA ALA A 179 13.78 -22.97 4.78
C ALA A 179 13.26 -24.41 4.63
N GLU A 180 13.55 -25.02 3.48
CA GLU A 180 13.94 -26.43 3.43
C GLU A 180 15.11 -26.67 4.44
N PRO A 181 15.21 -27.85 5.08
CA PRO A 181 16.17 -28.08 6.17
C PRO A 181 17.62 -27.89 5.69
N GLY A 182 18.26 -26.79 6.09
CA GLY A 182 19.67 -26.55 5.73
C GLY A 182 20.34 -25.23 6.06
N SER A 183 19.63 -24.13 6.37
CA SER A 183 20.28 -22.82 6.60
C SER A 183 19.49 -21.96 7.59
N ALA A 184 20.15 -21.25 8.51
CA ALA A 184 19.53 -20.26 9.40
C ALA A 184 19.68 -18.83 8.82
N PRO A 185 18.65 -17.95 8.86
CA PRO A 185 18.71 -16.59 8.27
C PRO A 185 18.69 -15.46 9.32
N GLY A 186 19.42 -14.38 9.03
CA GLY A 186 19.00 -13.04 9.46
C GLY A 186 17.81 -12.59 8.60
N ALA A 187 17.14 -11.49 8.95
CA ALA A 187 16.17 -10.82 8.05
C ALA A 187 16.69 -10.82 6.59
N PRO A 188 15.83 -10.85 5.55
CA PRO A 188 16.31 -10.51 4.22
C PRO A 188 16.94 -9.12 4.35
N ASN A 189 18.27 -9.09 4.33
CA ASN A 189 19.02 -7.87 4.34
C ASN A 189 18.87 -7.32 2.94
N PHE A 190 17.74 -6.66 2.72
CA PHE A 190 17.50 -5.92 1.51
C PHE A 190 18.67 -4.96 1.34
N GLY A 191 19.29 -4.98 0.17
CA GLY A 191 20.27 -4.00 -0.19
C GLY A 191 19.66 -2.59 -0.18
N ALA A 192 20.51 -1.59 -0.35
CA ALA A 192 20.01 -0.24 -0.54
C ALA A 192 19.10 -0.20 -1.78
N LYS A 193 17.93 0.43 -1.65
CA LYS A 193 17.11 0.81 -2.82
C LYS A 193 17.97 1.59 -3.80
N PRO A 194 17.73 1.47 -5.12
CA PRO A 194 18.43 2.29 -6.10
C PRO A 194 18.19 3.78 -5.86
N GLU A 195 19.21 4.61 -6.08
CA GLU A 195 19.08 6.08 -5.98
C GLU A 195 18.19 6.65 -7.11
N SER A 196 18.12 5.94 -8.23
CA SER A 196 17.25 6.21 -9.37
C SER A 196 16.80 4.88 -9.97
N LEU A 197 15.50 4.79 -10.25
CA LEU A 197 14.87 3.66 -10.93
C LEU A 197 13.66 4.20 -11.68
N VAL A 198 13.54 3.83 -12.96
CA VAL A 198 12.46 4.25 -13.84
C VAL A 198 12.06 3.10 -14.77
N LEU A 199 10.84 3.15 -15.29
CA LEU A 199 10.39 2.39 -16.46
C LEU A 199 11.18 2.88 -17.68
N ASN A 200 11.91 2.02 -18.38
CA ASN A 200 12.74 2.43 -19.51
C ASN A 200 12.16 2.04 -20.86
N GLU A 201 11.66 0.82 -20.98
CA GLU A 201 11.07 0.35 -22.23
C GLU A 201 9.86 -0.55 -21.93
N PHE A 202 8.78 -0.38 -22.69
CA PHE A 202 7.55 -1.13 -22.50
C PHE A 202 6.97 -1.57 -23.84
N LEU A 203 6.86 -2.87 -24.04
CA LEU A 203 6.15 -3.48 -25.16
C LEU A 203 4.86 -4.10 -24.63
N TYR A 204 3.73 -3.54 -25.05
CA TYR A 204 2.41 -3.96 -24.57
C TYR A 204 1.56 -4.69 -25.63
N ASP A 205 1.84 -4.49 -26.93
CA ASP A 205 1.11 -5.11 -28.04
C ASP A 205 2.10 -5.93 -28.88
N GLY A 206 1.98 -7.25 -28.83
CA GLY A 206 2.88 -8.19 -29.51
C GLY A 206 2.77 -8.10 -31.04
N LYS A 207 3.88 -8.31 -31.77
CA LYS A 207 3.86 -8.22 -33.24
C LYS A 207 3.10 -9.37 -33.89
N VAL A 208 3.27 -10.58 -33.33
CA VAL A 208 2.78 -11.82 -33.93
C VAL A 208 1.57 -12.33 -33.16
N SER A 209 1.63 -12.30 -31.83
CA SER A 209 0.58 -12.84 -30.96
C SER A 209 0.69 -12.29 -29.54
N GLU A 210 -0.44 -11.86 -28.98
CA GLU A 210 -0.59 -11.48 -27.56
C GLU A 210 -0.41 -12.68 -26.60
N THR A 211 -0.36 -13.91 -27.12
CA THR A 211 -0.25 -15.12 -26.29
C THR A 211 1.12 -15.77 -26.34
N ASP A 212 2.04 -15.29 -27.18
CA ASP A 212 3.35 -15.93 -27.38
C ASP A 212 4.44 -15.42 -26.42
N GLY A 213 4.12 -14.48 -25.51
CA GLY A 213 5.07 -13.93 -24.55
C GLY A 213 6.03 -12.93 -25.19
N GLU A 214 5.50 -11.99 -25.98
CA GLU A 214 6.28 -10.92 -26.63
C GLU A 214 6.36 -9.65 -25.76
N ALA A 215 5.41 -9.45 -24.84
CA ALA A 215 5.34 -8.28 -23.98
C ALA A 215 6.47 -8.26 -22.94
N PHE A 216 6.94 -7.06 -22.60
CA PHE A 216 7.92 -6.88 -21.54
C PHE A 216 7.88 -5.49 -20.93
N VAL A 217 8.39 -5.41 -19.70
CA VAL A 217 8.69 -4.17 -18.99
C VAL A 217 10.18 -4.16 -18.69
N GLU A 218 10.87 -3.12 -19.13
CA GLU A 218 12.27 -2.88 -18.80
C GLU A 218 12.36 -1.75 -17.78
N LEU A 219 13.15 -1.98 -16.73
CA LEU A 219 13.52 -0.98 -15.75
C LEU A 219 14.96 -0.53 -16.00
N TYR A 220 15.24 0.75 -15.78
CA TYR A 220 16.60 1.28 -15.79
C TYR A 220 16.88 2.07 -14.52
N GLY A 221 18.06 1.88 -13.95
CA GLY A 221 18.39 2.55 -12.69
C GLY A 221 19.83 2.36 -12.24
N THR A 222 20.05 2.62 -10.95
CA THR A 222 21.37 2.53 -10.32
C THR A 222 21.84 1.07 -10.21
N PRO A 223 22.95 0.65 -10.86
CA PRO A 223 23.46 -0.71 -10.78
C PRO A 223 23.68 -1.18 -9.35
N GLY A 224 23.32 -2.43 -9.05
CA GLY A 224 23.43 -3.01 -7.70
C GLY A 224 22.35 -2.54 -6.72
N GLY A 225 21.42 -1.69 -7.13
CA GLY A 225 20.26 -1.31 -6.32
C GLY A 225 19.32 -2.49 -6.10
N ASP A 226 18.90 -2.70 -4.85
CA ASP A 226 17.95 -3.74 -4.50
C ASP A 226 16.54 -3.32 -4.94
N ILE A 227 15.92 -4.15 -5.78
CA ILE A 227 14.55 -3.99 -6.28
C ILE A 227 13.65 -5.15 -5.84
N SER A 228 14.06 -5.88 -4.81
CA SER A 228 13.25 -6.94 -4.21
C SER A 228 11.89 -6.40 -3.82
N LEU A 229 10.83 -7.12 -4.20
CA LEU A 229 9.44 -6.80 -3.86
C LEU A 229 8.92 -5.47 -4.41
N TYR A 230 9.62 -4.86 -5.36
CA TYR A 230 9.03 -3.80 -6.18
C TYR A 230 7.89 -4.40 -7.01
N GLN A 231 6.90 -3.58 -7.32
CA GLN A 231 5.72 -3.99 -8.04
C GLN A 231 5.57 -3.18 -9.33
N VAL A 232 5.21 -3.86 -10.41
CA VAL A 232 4.74 -3.23 -11.65
C VAL A 232 3.24 -3.49 -11.74
N LEU A 233 2.46 -2.41 -11.72
CA LEU A 233 1.00 -2.47 -11.79
C LEU A 233 0.57 -2.09 -13.19
N LEU A 234 -0.23 -2.93 -13.84
CA LEU A 234 -0.89 -2.63 -15.10
C LEU A 234 -2.28 -2.08 -14.80
N ILE A 235 -2.58 -0.90 -15.33
CA ILE A 235 -3.76 -0.13 -14.96
C ILE A 235 -4.60 0.19 -16.20
N ASN A 236 -5.90 -0.11 -16.12
CA ASN A 236 -6.87 0.24 -17.14
C ASN A 236 -7.03 1.78 -17.19
N GLY A 237 -6.79 2.39 -18.34
CA GLY A 237 -6.86 3.84 -18.48
C GLY A 237 -8.30 4.38 -18.54
N ALA A 238 -9.31 3.56 -18.81
CA ALA A 238 -10.70 4.03 -18.84
C ALA A 238 -11.30 4.25 -17.44
N ASP A 239 -10.90 3.45 -16.44
CA ASP A 239 -11.46 3.51 -15.08
C ASP A 239 -10.43 3.55 -13.95
N GLY A 240 -9.14 3.45 -14.27
CA GLY A 240 -8.03 3.50 -13.32
C GLY A 240 -7.87 2.22 -12.48
N GLN A 241 -8.59 1.14 -12.79
CA GLN A 241 -8.49 -0.12 -12.05
C GLN A 241 -7.23 -0.89 -12.43
N GLU A 242 -6.63 -1.56 -11.46
CA GLU A 242 -5.56 -2.51 -11.71
C GLU A 242 -6.10 -3.72 -12.48
N THR A 243 -5.49 -4.02 -13.62
CA THR A 243 -5.81 -5.20 -14.44
C THR A 243 -4.87 -6.35 -14.14
N ASP A 244 -3.62 -6.04 -13.79
CA ASP A 244 -2.62 -7.03 -13.43
C ASP A 244 -1.51 -6.43 -12.53
N ARG A 245 -0.75 -7.31 -11.89
CA ARG A 245 0.35 -6.96 -10.99
C ARG A 245 1.46 -7.98 -11.04
N ILE A 246 2.66 -7.48 -11.34
CA ILE A 246 3.92 -8.21 -11.25
C ILE A 246 4.59 -7.82 -9.94
N THR A 247 5.05 -8.79 -9.16
CA THR A 247 5.87 -8.55 -7.96
C THR A 247 7.26 -9.14 -8.17
N LEU A 248 8.30 -8.30 -8.08
CA LEU A 248 9.68 -8.74 -8.25
C LEU A 248 10.12 -9.67 -7.12
N PRO A 249 10.89 -10.73 -7.42
CA PRO A 249 11.24 -11.73 -6.43
C PRO A 249 12.16 -11.17 -5.33
N PRO A 250 12.14 -11.74 -4.12
CA PRO A 250 13.16 -11.47 -3.12
C PRO A 250 14.57 -11.67 -3.68
N GLY A 251 15.48 -10.74 -3.39
CA GLY A 251 16.86 -10.77 -3.89
C GLY A 251 17.04 -10.23 -5.31
N ALA A 252 15.99 -9.69 -5.94
CA ALA A 252 16.12 -8.98 -7.20
C ALA A 252 16.99 -7.73 -7.01
N VAL A 253 17.99 -7.59 -7.88
CA VAL A 253 18.97 -6.51 -7.86
C VAL A 253 19.17 -6.05 -9.30
N LEU A 254 19.27 -4.73 -9.51
CA LEU A 254 19.65 -4.18 -10.81
C LEU A 254 21.05 -4.71 -11.21
N PRO A 255 21.21 -5.34 -12.39
CA PRO A 255 22.50 -5.81 -12.88
C PRO A 255 23.53 -4.69 -13.06
N GLU A 256 24.78 -5.05 -13.41
CA GLU A 256 25.89 -4.08 -13.54
C GLU A 256 25.67 -3.03 -14.65
N ASP A 257 24.85 -3.35 -15.65
CA ASP A 257 24.43 -2.42 -16.70
C ASP A 257 23.26 -1.51 -16.29
N GLY A 258 22.65 -1.77 -15.13
CA GLY A 258 21.52 -1.01 -14.60
C GLY A 258 20.20 -1.30 -15.28
N ILE A 259 20.09 -2.39 -16.06
CA ILE A 259 18.88 -2.74 -16.82
C ILE A 259 18.26 -4.01 -16.22
N PHE A 260 16.97 -3.99 -15.92
CA PHE A 260 16.25 -5.18 -15.45
C PHE A 260 15.01 -5.43 -16.31
N VAL A 261 14.99 -6.55 -17.03
CA VAL A 261 13.92 -6.89 -17.97
C VAL A 261 12.99 -7.94 -17.37
N ILE A 262 11.71 -7.59 -17.30
CA ILE A 262 10.59 -8.45 -16.93
C ILE A 262 9.90 -8.90 -18.21
N ALA A 263 9.96 -10.18 -18.50
CA ALA A 263 9.41 -10.76 -19.72
C ALA A 263 8.10 -11.51 -19.46
N ASP A 264 7.11 -11.28 -20.31
CA ASP A 264 5.87 -12.06 -20.29
C ASP A 264 6.11 -13.49 -20.76
N LEU A 265 5.45 -14.41 -20.08
CA LEU A 265 5.40 -15.81 -20.39
C LEU A 265 4.27 -16.10 -21.37
N ARG A 266 4.62 -16.85 -22.42
CA ARG A 266 3.62 -17.45 -23.32
C ARG A 266 2.47 -18.07 -22.52
N THR A 267 1.23 -17.82 -22.92
CA THR A 267 0.04 -18.27 -22.20
C THR A 267 0.11 -19.78 -21.91
N ASN A 268 -0.19 -20.18 -20.67
CA ASN A 268 -0.07 -21.56 -20.16
C ASN A 268 1.38 -22.10 -20.10
N SER A 269 2.40 -21.25 -20.15
CA SER A 269 3.81 -21.61 -19.94
C SER A 269 4.33 -21.00 -18.65
N THR A 270 5.27 -21.69 -18.00
CA THR A 270 6.00 -21.18 -16.83
C THR A 270 7.48 -20.90 -17.13
N THR A 271 7.93 -21.13 -18.36
CA THR A 271 9.36 -21.10 -18.72
C THR A 271 9.67 -20.61 -20.14
N VAL A 272 8.66 -20.16 -20.90
CA VAL A 272 8.83 -19.82 -22.33
C VAL A 272 8.35 -18.40 -22.56
N SER A 273 9.24 -17.56 -23.07
CA SER A 273 9.00 -16.19 -23.52
C SER A 273 9.74 -15.96 -24.85
N GLN A 274 9.28 -15.01 -25.67
CA GLN A 274 9.97 -14.54 -26.87
C GLN A 274 10.91 -13.35 -26.58
N VAL A 275 10.85 -12.79 -25.37
CA VAL A 275 11.67 -11.64 -24.96
C VAL A 275 13.10 -12.13 -24.70
N PRO A 276 14.11 -11.69 -25.48
CA PRO A 276 15.50 -12.01 -25.21
C PRO A 276 16.03 -11.18 -24.03
N ASN A 277 17.16 -11.63 -23.46
CA ASN A 277 17.90 -10.91 -22.40
C ASN A 277 17.05 -10.55 -21.16
N HIS A 278 16.04 -11.36 -20.81
CA HIS A 278 15.23 -11.12 -19.62
C HIS A 278 15.95 -11.55 -18.33
N ASP A 279 15.66 -10.84 -17.24
CA ASP A 279 16.13 -11.16 -15.89
C ASP A 279 15.05 -11.89 -15.07
N PHE A 280 13.78 -11.60 -15.37
CA PHE A 280 12.63 -12.17 -14.67
C PHE A 280 11.53 -12.57 -15.65
N LEU A 281 10.83 -13.65 -15.32
CA LEU A 281 9.69 -14.18 -16.07
C LEU A 281 8.46 -14.11 -15.18
N ASP A 282 7.40 -13.51 -15.68
CA ASP A 282 6.08 -13.52 -15.06
C ASP A 282 4.99 -13.68 -16.12
N GLN A 283 3.75 -13.95 -15.71
CA GLN A 283 2.59 -13.98 -16.60
C GLN A 283 1.82 -12.68 -16.46
N PHE A 284 1.71 -11.90 -17.52
CA PHE A 284 0.93 -10.67 -17.52
C PHE A 284 0.41 -10.31 -18.91
N ASP A 285 -0.74 -9.62 -18.96
CA ASP A 285 -1.43 -9.29 -20.21
C ASP A 285 -1.74 -7.77 -20.27
N PRO A 286 -0.79 -6.94 -20.74
CA PRO A 286 -1.02 -5.52 -20.93
C PRO A 286 -2.18 -5.24 -21.89
N GLN A 287 -2.87 -4.11 -21.69
CA GLN A 287 -3.97 -3.70 -22.56
C GLN A 287 -3.46 -2.75 -23.66
N ASN A 288 -4.05 -2.79 -24.85
CA ASN A 288 -3.54 -2.03 -26.02
C ASN A 288 -3.97 -0.56 -26.03
N GLY A 289 -4.37 0.01 -24.89
CA GLY A 289 -4.55 1.44 -24.71
C GLY A 289 -5.98 1.98 -24.93
N PRO A 290 -6.25 3.20 -24.41
CA PRO A 290 -5.37 4.01 -23.57
C PRO A 290 -5.30 3.44 -22.15
N ASP A 291 -4.09 3.22 -21.63
CA ASP A 291 -3.81 2.49 -20.40
C ASP A 291 -2.51 3.00 -19.73
N GLY A 292 -2.13 2.44 -18.58
CA GLY A 292 -0.91 2.85 -17.90
C GLY A 292 -0.22 1.75 -17.09
N VAL A 293 1.00 2.07 -16.68
CA VAL A 293 1.89 1.22 -15.90
C VAL A 293 2.44 2.05 -14.74
N GLN A 294 2.41 1.49 -13.52
CA GLN A 294 2.99 2.12 -12.35
C GLN A 294 4.08 1.23 -11.77
N LEU A 295 5.22 1.84 -11.43
CA LEU A 295 6.28 1.22 -10.66
C LEU A 295 6.15 1.66 -9.20
N VAL A 296 5.98 0.70 -8.30
CA VAL A 296 5.80 0.93 -6.87
C VAL A 296 6.91 0.20 -6.11
N ASP A 297 7.50 0.86 -5.12
CA ASP A 297 8.54 0.24 -4.31
C ASP A 297 7.97 -0.75 -3.26
N ARG A 298 8.88 -1.47 -2.60
CA ARG A 298 8.53 -2.44 -1.56
C ARG A 298 7.76 -1.86 -0.36
N ASP A 299 7.76 -0.54 -0.18
CA ASP A 299 7.04 0.17 0.90
C ASP A 299 5.71 0.76 0.39
N GLY A 300 5.31 0.45 -0.84
CA GLY A 300 4.08 0.92 -1.44
C GLY A 300 4.13 2.36 -1.97
N GLN A 301 5.33 2.95 -2.13
CA GLN A 301 5.47 4.30 -2.70
C GLN A 301 5.57 4.25 -4.22
N LEU A 302 4.86 5.15 -4.91
CA LEU A 302 5.03 5.34 -6.35
C LEU A 302 6.45 5.82 -6.64
N VAL A 303 7.14 5.10 -7.51
CA VAL A 303 8.49 5.40 -7.98
C VAL A 303 8.44 6.13 -9.32
N ASP A 304 7.65 5.61 -10.26
CA ASP A 304 7.53 6.10 -11.62
C ASP A 304 6.21 5.62 -12.23
N SER A 305 5.73 6.29 -13.27
CA SER A 305 4.55 5.87 -14.01
C SER A 305 4.57 6.28 -15.48
N LEU A 306 3.97 5.42 -16.31
CA LEU A 306 3.80 5.61 -17.74
C LEU A 306 2.32 5.51 -18.08
N VAL A 307 1.74 6.54 -18.68
CA VAL A 307 0.44 6.48 -19.34
C VAL A 307 0.62 6.65 -20.85
N TYR A 308 -0.11 5.87 -21.64
CA TYR A 308 -0.04 5.89 -23.10
C TYR A 308 -1.43 5.88 -23.74
N GLY A 309 -1.51 6.51 -24.91
CA GLY A 309 -2.76 6.74 -25.62
C GLY A 309 -3.59 7.89 -25.02
N GLU A 310 -4.47 8.45 -25.84
CA GLU A 310 -5.32 9.57 -25.43
C GLU A 310 -6.60 9.08 -24.74
N GLY A 311 -7.01 9.79 -23.68
CA GLY A 311 -8.31 9.58 -23.03
C GLY A 311 -8.29 8.77 -21.74
N ALA A 312 -7.10 8.37 -21.26
CA ALA A 312 -6.95 7.75 -19.95
C ALA A 312 -7.32 8.70 -18.80
N VAL A 313 -7.74 8.13 -17.67
CA VAL A 313 -7.94 8.85 -16.41
C VAL A 313 -6.61 9.41 -15.89
N SER A 314 -6.66 10.52 -15.14
CA SER A 314 -5.43 11.12 -14.59
C SER A 314 -4.90 10.42 -13.33
N THR A 315 -5.74 9.62 -12.67
CA THR A 315 -5.45 9.04 -11.36
C THR A 315 -6.02 7.63 -11.31
N ALA A 316 -5.20 6.67 -10.89
CA ALA A 316 -5.59 5.28 -10.71
C ALA A 316 -6.41 5.09 -9.41
N ALA A 317 -7.04 3.94 -9.27
CA ALA A 317 -7.89 3.61 -8.11
C ALA A 317 -7.12 3.57 -6.78
N ASN A 318 -5.81 3.33 -6.82
CA ASN A 318 -4.90 3.39 -5.68
C ASN A 318 -4.52 4.82 -5.24
N GLY A 319 -5.03 5.85 -5.92
CA GLY A 319 -4.79 7.27 -5.59
C GLY A 319 -3.52 7.86 -6.20
N PHE A 320 -2.69 7.06 -6.88
CA PHE A 320 -1.51 7.55 -7.59
C PHE A 320 -1.86 8.12 -8.96
N ALA A 321 -1.00 9.02 -9.46
CA ALA A 321 -1.10 9.50 -10.83
C ALA A 321 -0.90 8.33 -11.80
N LEU A 322 -1.76 8.21 -12.83
CA LEU A 322 -1.66 7.12 -13.79
C LEU A 322 -0.39 7.24 -14.67
N GLY A 323 0.03 8.47 -14.95
CA GLY A 323 1.26 8.78 -15.64
C GLY A 323 1.71 10.20 -15.35
N GLU A 324 2.85 10.57 -15.92
CA GLU A 324 3.51 11.84 -15.69
C GLU A 324 3.18 12.81 -16.84
N GLY A 325 2.71 14.01 -16.51
CA GLY A 325 2.45 15.04 -17.52
C GLY A 325 1.40 14.63 -18.56
N LEU A 326 1.79 14.63 -19.83
CA LEU A 326 0.96 14.21 -20.95
C LEU A 326 1.24 12.75 -21.32
N PRO A 327 0.24 11.99 -21.82
CA PRO A 327 0.43 10.60 -22.20
C PRO A 327 1.46 10.44 -23.32
N ALA A 328 2.23 9.36 -23.25
CA ALA A 328 3.02 8.88 -24.37
C ALA A 328 2.13 8.50 -25.56
N ALA A 329 2.73 8.40 -26.74
CA ALA A 329 2.02 7.99 -27.95
C ALA A 329 1.44 6.57 -27.80
N ASP A 330 0.31 6.32 -28.46
CA ASP A 330 -0.14 4.96 -28.75
C ASP A 330 0.65 4.45 -29.96
N VAL A 331 1.47 3.41 -29.77
CA VAL A 331 2.40 2.88 -30.77
C VAL A 331 1.82 1.66 -31.47
N ALA A 332 2.40 1.29 -32.62
CA ALA A 332 1.91 0.14 -33.38
C ALA A 332 2.31 -1.19 -32.71
N GLY A 333 1.50 -2.24 -32.88
CA GLY A 333 1.84 -3.58 -32.43
C GLY A 333 3.22 -4.05 -32.91
N GLY A 334 4.01 -4.59 -31.98
CA GLY A 334 5.41 -4.96 -32.15
C GLY A 334 6.41 -3.81 -31.98
N HIS A 335 5.95 -2.61 -31.66
CA HIS A 335 6.80 -1.49 -31.24
C HIS A 335 6.74 -1.34 -29.72
N SER A 336 7.71 -0.63 -29.15
CA SER A 336 7.75 -0.31 -27.73
C SER A 336 7.75 1.19 -27.50
N LEU A 337 7.33 1.57 -26.29
CA LEU A 337 7.58 2.89 -25.73
C LEU A 337 8.92 2.86 -25.01
N SER A 338 9.89 3.67 -25.45
CA SER A 338 11.26 3.64 -24.91
C SER A 338 11.73 5.03 -24.48
N ARG A 339 12.39 5.12 -23.33
CA ARG A 339 13.17 6.29 -22.87
C ARG A 339 14.61 6.17 -23.36
N SER A 340 15.25 7.31 -23.61
CA SER A 340 16.70 7.35 -23.87
C SER A 340 17.48 7.21 -22.57
N ALA A 341 17.77 5.98 -22.14
CA ALA A 341 18.57 5.65 -20.95
C ALA A 341 18.09 6.36 -19.66
N GLY A 342 16.79 6.20 -19.36
CA GLY A 342 16.17 6.75 -18.15
C GLY A 342 15.97 8.26 -18.12
N ALA A 343 15.89 8.90 -19.29
CA ALA A 343 15.48 10.31 -19.36
C ALA A 343 14.06 10.47 -18.76
N ASP A 344 13.97 11.28 -17.70
CA ASP A 344 12.73 11.54 -16.97
C ASP A 344 12.60 13.05 -16.74
N SER A 345 11.69 13.68 -17.49
CA SER A 345 11.30 15.09 -17.37
C SER A 345 9.98 15.27 -16.63
N GLN A 346 9.45 14.19 -16.05
CA GLN A 346 8.09 14.07 -15.51
C GLN A 346 7.01 14.36 -16.56
N ASN A 347 7.24 13.93 -17.79
CA ASN A 347 6.27 14.05 -18.87
C ASN A 347 6.42 12.90 -19.88
N ASN A 348 5.51 11.91 -19.81
CA ASN A 348 5.62 10.69 -20.61
C ASN A 348 5.64 10.98 -22.13
N ALA A 349 4.96 12.02 -22.60
CA ALA A 349 4.99 12.45 -24.00
C ALA A 349 6.35 12.99 -24.48
N GLU A 350 7.17 13.52 -23.58
CA GLU A 350 8.53 14.02 -23.88
C GLU A 350 9.58 12.92 -23.70
N ASP A 351 9.34 12.02 -22.75
CA ASP A 351 10.31 11.03 -22.30
C ASP A 351 10.29 9.75 -23.13
N PHE A 352 9.10 9.32 -23.58
CA PHE A 352 8.94 8.08 -24.33
C PHE A 352 8.80 8.32 -25.84
N ILE A 353 9.57 7.54 -26.61
CA ILE A 353 9.51 7.50 -28.07
C ILE A 353 8.95 6.17 -28.56
N ASP A 354 8.35 6.19 -29.75
CA ASP A 354 8.00 5.00 -30.52
C ASP A 354 9.27 4.33 -31.07
N LEU A 355 9.59 3.15 -30.55
CA LEU A 355 10.71 2.34 -30.99
C LEU A 355 10.21 1.13 -31.81
N ALA A 356 10.39 1.24 -33.13
CA ALA A 356 9.95 0.21 -34.08
C ALA A 356 10.68 -1.14 -33.99
N ALA A 357 11.80 -1.19 -33.26
CA ALA A 357 12.58 -2.39 -33.02
C ALA A 357 12.91 -2.44 -31.53
N PRO A 358 12.05 -3.08 -30.71
CA PRO A 358 12.24 -3.18 -29.28
C PRO A 358 13.60 -3.77 -28.91
N SER A 359 14.18 -3.28 -27.81
CA SER A 359 15.57 -3.51 -27.44
C SER A 359 15.77 -4.04 -26.01
N PRO A 360 15.05 -5.08 -25.57
CA PRO A 360 15.16 -5.56 -24.19
C PRO A 360 16.60 -5.93 -23.82
N GLY A 361 17.08 -5.35 -22.73
CA GLY A 361 18.42 -5.52 -22.17
C GLY A 361 19.48 -4.69 -22.88
N ILE A 362 19.12 -3.73 -23.73
CA ILE A 362 20.04 -2.92 -24.54
C ILE A 362 19.57 -1.46 -24.63
N LEU A 363 20.40 -0.52 -24.20
CA LEU A 363 20.17 0.93 -24.34
C LEU A 363 20.58 1.52 -25.69
#